data_AF-D1JFC9-F1
#
_entry.id   AF-D1JFC9-F1
#
_cell.length_a   1.000
_cell.length_b   1.000
_cell.length_c   1.000
_cell.angle_alpha   90.00
_cell.angle_beta   90.00
_cell.angle_gamma   90.00
#
_symmetry.space_group_name_H-M   'P 1'
#
loop_
_entity.id
_entity.type
_entity.pdbx_description
1 polymer ?
#
loop_
_entity_poly.entity_id
_entity_poly.type
_entity_poly.pdbx_seq_one_letter_code
_entity_poly.pdbx_strand_id
1 'polypeptide(L)'
;MKIGMMSLWNAANGPSIHAEFIGREWIKREHSLVVFSTRKHPDFRPTQQEDEDFVFRHFDVSEVFPLTKADSFDNFVDLKIKAVSINELYTYLHATDELLIHKEFPRYKAVISSTVGQTLGSGCPILFHDLNYVELHGNEIANKGGEKKR
;
A
#
# COMPACT_ATOMS: atom_id res chain seq x y z
N MET A 1 8.20 4.65 16.10
CA MET A 1 6.80 5.17 16.07
C MET A 1 5.83 4.05 16.44
N LYS A 2 4.56 4.33 16.75
CA LYS A 2 3.51 3.30 16.94
C LYS A 2 2.72 3.19 15.64
N ILE A 3 2.67 1.99 15.06
CA ILE A 3 2.13 1.73 13.73
C ILE A 3 1.08 0.64 13.84
N GLY A 4 -0.13 0.92 13.35
CA GLY A 4 -1.19 -0.06 13.17
C GLY A 4 -1.27 -0.49 11.72
N MET A 5 -1.40 -1.79 11.46
CA MET A 5 -1.47 -2.34 10.10
C MET A 5 -2.60 -3.35 9.99
N MET A 6 -3.48 -3.19 9.00
CA MET A 6 -4.42 -4.24 8.61
C MET A 6 -3.79 -5.08 7.51
N SER A 7 -3.64 -6.37 7.76
CA SER A 7 -3.10 -7.30 6.77
C SER A 7 -3.60 -8.71 7.08
N LEU A 8 -3.70 -9.54 6.05
CA LEU A 8 -3.94 -10.96 6.21
C LEU A 8 -2.62 -11.66 6.63
N TRP A 9 -2.07 -11.24 7.77
CA TRP A 9 -0.75 -11.65 8.28
C TRP A 9 -0.59 -13.17 8.40
N ASN A 10 0.64 -13.66 8.23
CA ASN A 10 0.96 -15.10 8.16
C ASN A 10 0.13 -15.85 7.10
N ALA A 11 -0.17 -15.20 5.97
CA ALA A 11 -0.81 -15.83 4.82
C ALA A 11 0.09 -15.82 3.58
N ALA A 12 0.14 -16.97 2.91
CA ALA A 12 0.80 -17.18 1.63
C ALA A 12 -0.01 -16.57 0.46
N ASN A 13 -0.24 -15.26 0.50
CA ASN A 13 -0.75 -14.50 -0.63
C ASN A 13 0.07 -13.23 -0.83
N GLY A 14 0.06 -12.69 -2.06
CA GLY A 14 0.95 -11.59 -2.46
C GLY A 14 0.88 -10.36 -1.54
N PRO A 15 -0.31 -9.79 -1.28
CA PRO A 15 -0.45 -8.63 -0.40
C PRO A 15 0.03 -8.88 1.04
N SER A 16 -0.24 -10.07 1.58
CA SER A 16 0.12 -10.40 2.97
C SER A 16 1.61 -10.58 3.15
N ILE A 17 2.26 -11.30 2.23
CA ILE A 17 3.72 -11.49 2.23
C ILE A 17 4.42 -10.13 2.17
N HIS A 18 3.89 -9.20 1.38
CA HIS A 18 4.47 -7.87 1.29
C HIS A 18 4.31 -7.05 2.57
N ALA A 19 3.08 -7.00 3.11
CA ALA A 19 2.81 -6.36 4.38
C ALA A 19 3.66 -6.97 5.51
N GLU A 20 3.90 -8.27 5.47
CA GLU A 20 4.77 -8.97 6.40
C GLU A 20 6.22 -8.49 6.34
N PHE A 21 6.80 -8.41 5.14
CA PHE A 21 8.16 -7.89 4.99
C PHE A 21 8.30 -6.44 5.46
N ILE A 22 7.35 -5.57 5.11
CA ILE A 22 7.34 -4.19 5.60
C ILE A 22 7.25 -4.13 7.12
N GLY A 23 6.28 -4.86 7.70
CA GLY A 23 6.08 -4.90 9.14
C GLY A 23 7.30 -5.38 9.91
N ARG A 24 7.97 -6.43 9.39
CA ARG A 24 9.20 -6.95 9.99
C ARG A 24 10.34 -5.92 9.95
N GLU A 25 10.48 -5.16 8.86
CA GLU A 25 11.47 -4.08 8.78
C GLU A 25 11.16 -2.92 9.75
N TRP A 26 9.88 -2.58 9.95
CA TRP A 26 9.51 -1.59 10.97
C TRP A 26 9.89 -2.04 12.38
N ILE A 27 9.67 -3.30 12.72
CA ILE A 27 10.09 -3.87 14.00
C ILE A 27 11.62 -3.82 14.15
N LYS A 28 12.37 -4.19 13.10
CA LYS A 28 13.84 -4.09 13.09
C LYS A 28 14.36 -2.66 13.30
N ARG A 29 13.60 -1.65 12.87
CA ARG A 29 13.88 -0.22 13.07
C ARG A 29 13.29 0.33 14.37
N GLU A 30 13.01 -0.54 15.34
CA GLU A 30 12.52 -0.18 16.67
C GLU A 30 11.18 0.56 16.65
N HIS A 31 10.34 0.32 15.64
CA HIS A 31 8.95 0.77 15.65
C HIS A 31 8.07 -0.26 16.34
N SER A 32 7.08 0.22 17.08
CA SER A 32 6.05 -0.61 17.70
C SER A 32 4.98 -0.90 16.65
N LEU A 33 4.88 -2.15 16.22
CA LEU A 33 3.86 -2.60 15.28
C LEU A 33 2.69 -3.25 16.02
N VAL A 34 1.47 -3.04 15.53
CA VAL A 34 0.28 -3.84 15.85
C VAL A 34 -0.36 -4.24 14.54
N VAL A 35 -0.57 -5.54 14.34
CA VAL A 35 -1.19 -6.09 13.14
C VAL A 35 -2.60 -6.54 13.47
N PHE A 36 -3.56 -5.99 12.77
CA PHE A 36 -4.96 -6.39 12.81
C PHE A 36 -5.20 -7.33 11.65
N SER A 37 -5.41 -8.61 11.96
CA SER A 37 -5.66 -9.65 10.97
C SER A 37 -7.03 -10.26 11.21
N THR A 38 -7.49 -11.00 10.20
CA THR A 38 -8.76 -11.69 10.25
C THR A 38 -8.63 -13.07 10.88
N ARG A 39 -9.67 -13.49 11.61
CA ARG A 39 -9.85 -14.88 12.09
C ARG A 39 -10.25 -15.80 10.95
N LYS A 40 -10.98 -15.28 9.95
CA LYS A 40 -11.50 -16.04 8.81
C LYS A 40 -11.53 -15.18 7.55
N HIS A 41 -10.96 -15.65 6.45
CA HIS A 41 -11.01 -14.94 5.16
C HIS A 41 -10.96 -15.91 3.98
N PRO A 42 -11.71 -15.68 2.88
CA PRO A 42 -11.75 -16.61 1.74
C PRO A 42 -10.40 -16.80 1.07
N ASP A 43 -9.61 -15.73 0.99
CA ASP A 43 -8.23 -15.76 0.47
C ASP A 43 -7.15 -16.09 1.51
N PHE A 44 -7.53 -16.53 2.72
CA PHE A 44 -6.54 -16.96 3.70
C PHE A 44 -5.86 -18.24 3.22
N ARG A 45 -4.53 -18.21 3.15
CA ARG A 45 -3.67 -19.34 2.81
C ARG A 45 -2.66 -19.46 3.94
N PRO A 46 -2.98 -20.13 5.06
CA PRO A 46 -2.13 -20.11 6.24
C PRO A 46 -0.73 -20.60 5.93
N THR A 47 0.28 -19.91 6.46
CA THR A 47 1.65 -20.45 6.54
C THR A 47 1.76 -21.36 7.78
N GLN A 48 2.93 -21.97 7.99
CA GLN A 48 3.23 -22.71 9.23
C GLN A 48 3.72 -21.80 10.36
N GLN A 49 3.63 -20.47 10.20
CA GLN A 49 4.07 -19.51 11.20
C GLN A 49 2.99 -19.37 12.29
N GLU A 50 3.45 -19.24 13.53
CA GLU A 50 2.60 -18.84 14.64
C GLU A 50 2.45 -17.31 14.64
N ASP A 51 1.29 -16.82 15.09
CA ASP A 51 1.04 -15.39 15.24
C ASP A 51 1.95 -14.81 16.33
N GLU A 52 2.64 -13.72 16.01
CA GLU A 52 3.42 -12.98 16.98
C GLU A 52 2.51 -12.21 17.96
N ASP A 53 3.03 -11.83 19.13
CA ASP A 53 2.27 -11.12 20.18
C ASP A 53 1.66 -9.78 19.72
N PHE A 54 2.16 -9.21 18.63
CA PHE A 54 1.64 -7.99 18.02
C PHE A 54 0.52 -8.25 17.00
N VAL A 55 0.13 -9.49 16.74
CA VAL A 55 -0.89 -9.88 15.78
C VAL A 55 -2.21 -10.17 16.50
N PHE A 56 -3.24 -9.41 16.16
CA PHE A 56 -4.57 -9.53 16.73
C PHE A 56 -5.57 -9.97 15.67
N ARG A 57 -6.10 -11.18 15.82
CA ARG A 57 -7.13 -11.77 14.95
C ARG A 57 -8.52 -11.35 15.44
N HIS A 58 -9.11 -10.29 14.89
CA HIS A 58 -10.31 -9.69 15.52
C HIS A 58 -11.51 -9.40 14.60
N PHE A 59 -11.41 -9.68 13.31
CA PHE A 59 -12.52 -9.55 12.36
C PHE A 59 -12.64 -10.79 11.48
N ASP A 60 -13.77 -10.93 10.77
CA ASP A 60 -14.02 -12.02 9.82
C ASP A 60 -14.41 -11.43 8.46
N VAL A 61 -14.02 -12.10 7.39
CA VAL A 61 -14.43 -11.81 6.02
C VAL A 61 -15.09 -13.08 5.47
N SER A 62 -16.34 -12.95 5.02
CA SER A 62 -17.12 -14.08 4.50
C SER A 62 -17.04 -14.21 2.98
N GLU A 63 -17.00 -13.09 2.26
CA GLU A 63 -17.01 -13.04 0.81
C GLU A 63 -16.02 -11.98 0.31
N VAL A 64 -15.35 -12.27 -0.80
CA VAL A 64 -14.47 -11.33 -1.49
C VAL A 64 -15.08 -11.09 -2.86
N PHE A 65 -15.63 -9.89 -3.06
CA PHE A 65 -16.08 -9.46 -4.38
C PHE A 65 -14.89 -8.88 -5.14
N PRO A 66 -14.56 -9.36 -6.35
CA PRO A 66 -13.57 -8.71 -7.21
C PRO A 66 -14.16 -7.41 -7.79
N LEU A 67 -14.36 -6.42 -6.92
CA LEU A 67 -14.56 -5.01 -7.20
C LEU A 67 -13.80 -4.28 -6.09
N THR A 68 -12.57 -3.85 -6.37
CA THR A 68 -11.66 -3.25 -5.40
C THR A 68 -12.10 -1.85 -4.98
N LYS A 69 -13.16 -1.75 -4.17
CA LYS A 69 -13.43 -0.59 -3.31
C LYS A 69 -14.05 -1.06 -2.01
N ALA A 70 -13.30 -0.97 -0.92
CA ALA A 70 -13.90 -0.95 0.41
C ALA A 70 -14.87 0.24 0.49
N ASP A 71 -16.06 0.03 1.05
CA ASP A 71 -17.10 1.04 1.23
C ASP A 71 -17.16 1.56 2.67
N SER A 72 -16.52 0.87 3.61
CA SER A 72 -16.44 1.22 5.02
C SER A 72 -15.20 0.62 5.68
N PHE A 73 -14.74 1.27 6.74
CA PHE A 73 -13.72 0.78 7.66
C PHE A 73 -14.13 1.18 9.09
N ASP A 74 -13.54 0.53 10.10
CA ASP A 74 -13.67 0.96 11.50
C ASP A 74 -13.14 2.40 11.69
N ASN A 75 -13.54 3.07 12.78
CA ASN A 75 -13.30 4.50 13.06
C ASN A 75 -11.84 4.99 13.02
N PHE A 76 -10.85 4.10 12.85
CA PHE A 76 -9.44 4.46 12.72
C PHE A 76 -8.98 4.70 11.28
N VAL A 77 -9.79 4.33 10.27
CA VAL A 77 -9.51 4.63 8.86
C VAL A 77 -10.56 5.61 8.34
N ASP A 78 -10.13 6.81 7.97
CA ASP A 78 -11.01 7.77 7.30
C ASP A 78 -11.04 7.51 5.79
N LEU A 79 -12.07 6.80 5.34
CA LEU A 79 -12.28 6.51 3.92
C LEU A 79 -12.97 7.68 3.21
N LYS A 80 -12.26 8.33 2.28
CA LYS A 80 -12.82 9.37 1.41
C LYS A 80 -13.03 8.85 -0.01
N ILE A 81 -14.27 8.55 -0.38
CA ILE A 81 -14.66 8.25 -1.77
C ILE A 81 -15.22 9.53 -2.42
N LYS A 82 -14.33 10.40 -2.89
CA LYS A 82 -14.73 11.61 -3.64
C LYS A 82 -13.65 12.06 -4.61
N ALA A 83 -14.05 12.84 -5.61
CA ALA A 83 -13.10 13.64 -6.36
C ALA A 83 -12.57 14.76 -5.43
N VAL A 84 -11.25 14.89 -5.34
CA VAL A 84 -10.59 15.94 -4.54
C VAL A 84 -10.02 17.01 -5.47
N SER A 85 -10.11 18.27 -5.04
CA SER A 85 -9.39 19.35 -5.72
C SER A 85 -7.88 19.22 -5.48
N ILE A 86 -7.06 19.87 -6.32
CA ILE A 86 -5.60 19.85 -6.14
C ILE A 86 -5.18 20.43 -4.77
N ASN A 87 -5.84 21.51 -4.33
CA ASN A 87 -5.54 22.14 -3.05
C ASN A 87 -5.90 21.20 -1.88
N GLU A 88 -7.05 20.52 -1.96
CA GLU A 88 -7.46 19.58 -0.93
C GLU A 88 -6.52 18.36 -0.88
N LEU A 89 -6.11 17.83 -2.04
CA LEU A 89 -5.10 16.78 -2.11
C LEU A 89 -3.80 17.20 -1.40
N TYR A 90 -3.30 18.41 -1.68
CA TYR A 90 -2.08 18.91 -1.07
C TYR A 90 -2.22 19.12 0.44
N THR A 91 -3.39 19.55 0.93
CA THR A 91 -3.67 19.58 2.37
C THR A 91 -3.46 18.23 3.03
N TYR A 92 -3.97 17.15 2.43
CA TYR A 92 -3.75 15.79 2.97
C TYR A 92 -2.28 15.38 2.89
N LEU A 93 -1.60 15.63 1.78
CA LEU A 93 -0.19 15.28 1.61
C LEU A 93 0.71 16.00 2.63
N HIS A 94 0.44 17.27 2.92
CA HIS A 94 1.16 18.03 3.94
C HIS A 94 0.87 17.58 5.37
N ALA A 95 -0.27 16.93 5.60
CA ALA A 95 -0.65 16.37 6.89
C ALA A 95 -0.17 14.92 7.08
N THR A 96 0.49 14.32 6.07
CA THR A 96 0.84 12.90 6.04
C THR A 96 2.36 12.72 6.03
N ASP A 97 2.87 11.74 6.79
CA ASP A 97 4.31 11.42 6.83
C ASP A 97 4.80 10.68 5.56
N GLU A 98 3.93 9.88 4.93
CA GLU A 98 4.25 9.08 3.75
C GLU A 98 3.01 8.78 2.87
N LEU A 99 3.15 8.93 1.56
CA LEU A 99 2.17 8.54 0.56
C LEU A 99 2.46 7.12 0.04
N LEU A 100 1.62 6.16 0.41
CA LEU A 100 1.70 4.80 -0.14
C LEU A 100 0.90 4.67 -1.45
N ILE A 101 1.56 4.24 -2.53
CA ILE A 101 0.93 3.93 -3.81
C ILE A 101 1.05 2.44 -4.10
N HIS A 102 -0.08 1.73 -4.05
CA HIS A 102 -0.18 0.35 -4.49
C HIS A 102 -0.90 0.26 -5.84
N LYS A 103 -0.25 -0.38 -6.83
CA LYS A 103 -0.85 -0.73 -8.12
C LYS A 103 -0.17 -1.97 -8.65
N GLU A 104 -0.92 -2.74 -9.42
CA GLU A 104 -0.39 -3.88 -10.15
C GLU A 104 0.62 -3.43 -11.23
N PHE A 105 1.52 -4.35 -11.59
CA PHE A 105 2.53 -4.13 -12.64
C PHE A 105 1.87 -3.54 -13.90
N PRO A 106 2.31 -2.36 -14.37
CA PRO A 106 1.72 -1.79 -15.54
C PRO A 106 2.03 -2.65 -16.77
N ARG A 107 1.06 -2.71 -17.68
CA ARG A 107 1.17 -3.49 -18.93
C ARG A 107 2.28 -3.02 -19.88
N TYR A 108 2.82 -1.82 -19.66
CA TYR A 108 3.80 -1.20 -20.54
C TYR A 108 5.16 -1.10 -19.84
N LYS A 109 6.22 -1.26 -20.65
CA LYS A 109 7.61 -1.30 -20.17
C LYS A 109 8.06 0.03 -19.55
N ALA A 110 7.51 1.15 -20.02
CA ALA A 110 7.74 2.48 -19.45
C ALA A 110 6.40 3.18 -19.23
N VAL A 111 6.12 3.59 -17.98
CA VAL A 111 4.90 4.29 -17.60
C VAL A 111 5.23 5.44 -16.65
N ILE A 112 4.84 6.66 -17.02
CA ILE A 112 4.87 7.77 -16.06
C ILE A 112 3.65 7.66 -15.16
N SER A 113 3.88 7.59 -13.85
CA SER A 113 2.81 7.74 -12.88
C SER A 113 2.37 9.20 -12.82
N SER A 114 1.21 9.52 -13.38
CA SER A 114 0.61 10.86 -13.21
C SER A 114 0.39 11.18 -11.73
N THR A 115 0.09 10.18 -10.90
CA THR A 115 0.00 10.31 -9.44
C THR A 115 1.33 10.78 -8.86
N VAL A 116 2.45 10.10 -9.16
CA VAL A 116 3.77 10.54 -8.67
C VAL A 116 4.08 11.95 -9.15
N GLY A 117 3.89 12.26 -10.44
CA GLY A 117 4.15 13.61 -10.97
C GLY A 117 3.31 14.69 -10.30
N GLN A 118 2.05 14.40 -9.99
CA GLN A 118 1.12 15.32 -9.33
C GLN A 118 1.45 15.53 -7.85
N THR A 119 1.94 14.49 -7.16
CA THR A 119 2.21 14.54 -5.72
C THR A 119 3.66 14.87 -5.37
N LEU A 120 4.60 14.76 -6.31
CA LEU A 120 6.03 15.01 -6.05
C LEU A 120 6.29 16.43 -5.51
N GLY A 121 5.54 17.42 -6.00
CA GLY A 121 5.64 18.81 -5.54
C GLY A 121 5.21 19.04 -4.09
N SER A 122 4.52 18.09 -3.45
CA SER A 122 4.11 18.20 -2.04
C SER A 122 5.28 18.04 -1.06
N GLY A 123 6.38 17.43 -1.50
CA GLY A 123 7.50 17.04 -0.62
C GLY A 123 7.18 15.86 0.31
N CYS A 124 5.97 15.30 0.26
CA CYS A 124 5.59 14.10 1.01
C CYS A 124 6.35 12.88 0.42
N PRO A 125 7.12 12.13 1.24
CA PRO A 125 7.76 10.89 0.80
C PRO A 125 6.76 9.94 0.15
N ILE A 126 7.14 9.33 -0.98
CA ILE A 126 6.26 8.42 -1.73
C ILE A 126 6.85 7.01 -1.65
N LEU A 127 6.07 6.08 -1.11
CA LEU A 127 6.40 4.66 -1.05
C LEU A 127 5.59 3.88 -2.08
N PHE A 128 6.27 3.09 -2.88
CA PHE A 128 5.66 2.16 -3.82
C PHE A 128 6.54 0.92 -3.96
N HIS A 129 5.94 -0.20 -4.33
CA HIS A 129 6.69 -1.40 -4.73
C HIS A 129 7.62 -1.10 -5.88
N ASP A 130 8.78 -1.76 -5.95
CA ASP A 130 9.73 -1.64 -7.06
C ASP A 130 9.06 -1.94 -8.42
N LEU A 131 8.56 -0.86 -9.02
CA LEU A 131 7.74 -0.80 -10.22
C LEU A 131 8.27 0.37 -11.04
N ASN A 132 8.07 0.32 -12.35
CA ASN A 132 8.48 1.34 -13.31
C ASN A 132 7.62 2.63 -13.25
N TYR A 133 7.22 3.07 -12.06
CA TYR A 133 6.55 4.36 -11.86
C TYR A 133 7.47 5.56 -12.11
N VAL A 134 8.76 5.36 -11.84
CA VAL A 134 9.84 6.33 -12.05
C VAL A 134 11.01 5.57 -12.68
N GLU A 135 11.38 5.93 -13.91
CA GLU A 135 12.65 5.51 -14.50
C GLU A 135 13.65 6.66 -14.37
N LEU A 136 14.85 6.36 -13.90
CA LEU A 136 15.93 7.34 -13.85
C LEU A 136 16.81 7.23 -15.10
N HIS A 137 17.18 8.38 -15.65
CA HIS A 137 18.23 8.51 -16.65
C HIS A 137 19.29 9.45 -16.11
N GLY A 138 20.31 8.88 -15.46
CA GLY A 138 21.25 9.66 -14.65
C GLY A 138 20.57 10.18 -13.38
N ASN A 139 20.66 11.48 -13.13
CA ASN A 139 20.04 12.15 -11.96
C ASN A 139 18.64 12.71 -12.27
N GLU A 140 18.11 12.45 -13.46
CA GLU A 140 16.84 12.98 -13.94
C GLU A 140 15.79 11.86 -14.04
N ILE A 141 14.53 12.22 -13.81
CA ILE A 141 13.40 11.33 -14.06
C ILE A 141 13.11 11.34 -15.56
N ALA A 142 13.27 10.18 -16.21
CA ALA A 142 13.13 10.05 -17.66
C ALA A 142 11.77 9.53 -18.09
N ASN A 143 11.28 10.13 -19.17
CA ASN A 143 10.13 9.66 -19.93
C ASN A 143 10.63 8.79 -21.10
N LYS A 144 10.44 7.47 -21.03
CA LYS A 144 10.43 6.66 -22.25
C LYS A 144 9.00 6.54 -22.73
N GLY A 145 8.67 7.24 -23.82
CA GLY A 145 7.40 7.04 -24.53
C GLY A 145 7.24 5.55 -24.83
N GLY A 146 6.20 4.93 -24.28
CA GLY A 146 6.06 3.48 -24.30
C GLY A 146 6.08 2.92 -25.73
N GLU A 147 7.06 2.06 -26.02
CA GLU A 147 7.00 1.22 -27.22
C GLU A 147 5.87 0.19 -27.02
N LYS A 148 4.85 0.27 -27.88
CA LYS A 148 3.84 -0.78 -28.00
C LYS A 148 4.54 -2.06 -28.47
N LYS A 149 4.48 -3.13 -27.66
CA LYS A 149 4.72 -4.48 -28.19
C LYS A 149 3.72 -4.72 -29.33
N ARG A 150 4.23 -4.95 -30.53
CA ARG A 150 3.47 -5.50 -31.65
C ARG A 150 3.09 -6.95 -31.37
#